data_AF-A0A0K0F3A8-F1
#
_entry.id   AF-A0A0K0F3A8-F1
#
_cell.length_a   1.000
_cell.length_b   1.000
_cell.length_c   1.000
_cell.angle_alpha   90.00
_cell.angle_beta   90.00
_cell.angle_gamma   90.00
#
_symmetry.space_group_name_H-M   'P 1'
#
loop_
_entity.id
_entity.type
_entity.pdbx_description
1 polymer ?
#
loop_
_entity_poly.entity_id
_entity_poly.type
_entity_poly.pdbx_seq_one_letter_code
_entity_poly.pdbx_strand_id
1 'polypeptide(L)'
;MNSSNTELLVNKIGRYLPFLYPTYDVYQLLFIFIFSFPSYILHATIAVTIIKSWKTSDYLKSPYFKVVVVGSFTDIIDNFAFYTFFFTTELSIVAEYLNENANTVHLVIYITFYIISKWTYNMQNINYLFIAIIRFLSIFYSNSYYQYIDKNYQYLQMLVIVYSSILPLLSRPYCSLPYNFDYEKQMYFNGGKRGAFKCKYPFGYSRKEYYLIHVIMLHSIIVISIILTIIILFKIKKLNKITDEFSVNTVKKGAKEKRMTRYVVLLGIVQLIRLIQDHCYYANVKINGYDESIRYIVFGLKPFICALWMFVNAVSIIFISKTLKDAVFKNLKLDIAYMKLFSGNMVTSISYNPNIIQDMNHEKKKKIII
;
A
#
# COMPACT_ATOMS: atom_id res chain seq x y z
N MET A 1 -7.93 -38.77 -12.72
CA MET A 1 -7.26 -37.49 -13.02
C MET A 1 -7.26 -37.29 -14.53
N ASN A 2 -7.94 -36.28 -15.06
CA ASN A 2 -7.93 -35.98 -16.51
C ASN A 2 -6.53 -35.52 -16.94
N SER A 3 -5.97 -36.15 -17.96
CA SER A 3 -4.65 -35.83 -18.54
C SER A 3 -4.54 -34.41 -19.09
N SER A 4 -5.66 -33.74 -19.37
CA SER A 4 -5.71 -32.33 -19.81
C SER A 4 -5.32 -31.33 -18.74
N ASN A 5 -5.44 -31.67 -17.44
CA ASN A 5 -5.17 -30.72 -16.36
C ASN A 5 -3.66 -30.48 -16.17
N THR A 6 -2.79 -31.44 -16.48
CA THR A 6 -1.33 -31.27 -16.30
C THR A 6 -0.67 -30.31 -17.29
N GLU A 7 -1.35 -29.91 -18.37
CA GLU A 7 -0.78 -29.05 -19.41
C GLU A 7 -0.86 -27.55 -19.09
N LEU A 8 -1.83 -27.13 -18.28
CA LEU A 8 -2.04 -25.73 -17.91
C LEU A 8 -0.85 -25.16 -17.14
N LEU A 9 -0.44 -23.93 -17.45
CA LEU A 9 0.69 -23.29 -16.79
C LEU A 9 0.50 -23.23 -15.26
N VAL A 10 -0.72 -22.92 -14.79
CA VAL A 10 -1.01 -22.85 -13.35
C VAL A 10 -0.75 -24.19 -12.67
N ASN A 11 -1.01 -25.32 -13.33
CA ASN A 11 -0.81 -26.63 -12.75
C ASN A 11 0.68 -27.04 -12.78
N LYS A 12 1.42 -26.63 -13.81
CA LYS A 12 2.87 -26.82 -13.91
C LYS A 12 3.62 -26.08 -12.81
N ILE A 13 3.29 -24.81 -12.57
CA ILE A 13 3.96 -24.00 -11.54
C ILE A 13 3.38 -24.31 -10.16
N GLY A 14 2.05 -24.40 -10.04
CA GLY A 14 1.33 -24.59 -8.79
C GLY A 14 1.65 -25.92 -8.09
N ARG A 15 2.12 -26.93 -8.83
CA ARG A 15 2.69 -28.16 -8.23
C ARG A 15 3.87 -27.87 -7.30
N TYR A 16 4.70 -26.88 -7.64
CA TYR A 16 5.86 -26.48 -6.84
C TYR A 16 5.55 -25.29 -5.92
N LEU A 17 4.57 -24.46 -6.29
CA LEU A 17 4.15 -23.28 -5.53
C LEU A 17 2.63 -23.31 -5.28
N PRO A 18 2.14 -24.11 -4.32
CA PRO A 18 0.70 -24.34 -4.11
C PRO A 18 -0.11 -23.08 -3.78
N PHE A 19 0.54 -22.02 -3.27
CA PHE A 19 -0.09 -20.73 -2.99
C PHE A 19 -0.48 -19.93 -4.26
N LEU A 20 -0.09 -20.39 -5.46
CA LEU A 20 -0.50 -19.78 -6.73
C LEU A 20 -1.91 -20.19 -7.14
N TYR A 21 -2.44 -21.30 -6.61
CA TYR A 21 -3.83 -21.64 -6.81
C TYR A 21 -4.72 -20.66 -6.04
N PRO A 22 -5.82 -20.17 -6.63
CA PRO A 22 -6.75 -19.28 -5.96
C PRO A 22 -7.70 -20.06 -5.03
N THR A 23 -7.13 -21.00 -4.26
CA THR A 23 -7.82 -21.82 -3.27
C THR A 23 -6.91 -21.86 -2.05
N TYR A 24 -7.43 -21.39 -0.92
CA TYR A 24 -6.61 -21.05 0.24
C TYR A 24 -6.88 -22.03 1.37
N ASP A 25 -5.81 -22.63 1.86
CA ASP A 25 -5.79 -23.51 3.02
C ASP A 25 -5.27 -22.74 4.25
N VAL A 26 -5.27 -23.38 5.41
CA VAL A 26 -4.91 -22.80 6.71
C VAL A 26 -3.55 -22.12 6.68
N TYR A 27 -2.55 -22.67 5.98
CA TYR A 27 -1.22 -22.08 5.89
C TYR A 27 -1.21 -20.75 5.11
N GLN A 28 -1.93 -20.65 3.99
CA GLN A 28 -2.04 -19.39 3.25
C GLN A 28 -2.77 -18.33 4.09
N LEU A 29 -3.83 -18.74 4.80
CA LEU A 29 -4.56 -17.85 5.71
C LEU A 29 -3.66 -17.35 6.84
N LEU A 30 -2.88 -18.24 7.46
CA LEU A 30 -1.92 -17.87 8.51
C LEU A 30 -0.93 -16.81 8.03
N PHE A 31 -0.37 -16.97 6.82
CA PHE A 31 0.50 -15.95 6.24
C PHE A 31 -0.21 -14.60 6.11
N ILE A 32 -1.43 -14.60 5.57
CA ILE A 32 -2.24 -13.39 5.43
C ILE A 32 -2.44 -12.71 6.79
N PHE A 33 -2.75 -13.48 7.84
CA PHE A 33 -2.95 -12.97 9.19
C PHE A 33 -1.66 -12.40 9.81
N ILE A 34 -0.51 -13.07 9.63
CA ILE A 34 0.79 -12.62 10.16
C ILE A 34 1.15 -11.22 9.67
N PHE A 35 0.82 -10.88 8.42
CA PHE A 35 1.09 -9.54 7.88
C PHE A 35 -0.06 -8.57 8.15
N SER A 36 -1.32 -9.00 7.99
CA SER A 36 -2.47 -8.09 8.11
C SER A 36 -2.70 -7.62 9.55
N PHE A 37 -2.60 -8.52 10.54
CA PHE A 37 -2.91 -8.17 11.93
C PHE A 37 -1.98 -7.08 12.50
N PRO A 38 -0.63 -7.19 12.41
CA PRO A 38 0.25 -6.11 12.82
C PRO A 38 0.01 -4.83 12.01
N SER A 39 -0.34 -4.95 10.73
CA SER A 39 -0.61 -3.79 9.87
C SER A 39 -1.79 -2.95 10.37
N TYR A 40 -2.88 -3.59 10.81
CA TYR A 40 -4.02 -2.89 11.41
C TYR A 40 -3.59 -2.07 12.62
N ILE A 41 -2.81 -2.68 13.52
CA ILE A 41 -2.30 -2.03 14.74
C ILE A 41 -1.41 -0.83 14.36
N LEU A 42 -0.50 -1.02 13.41
CA LEU A 42 0.41 0.04 12.98
C LEU A 42 -0.35 1.22 12.34
N HIS A 43 -1.27 0.97 11.40
CA HIS A 43 -2.07 2.02 10.77
C HIS A 43 -2.94 2.78 11.77
N ALA A 44 -3.61 2.07 12.69
CA ALA A 44 -4.40 2.70 13.75
C ALA A 44 -3.52 3.57 14.65
N THR A 45 -2.35 3.07 15.03
CA THR A 45 -1.39 3.80 15.87
C THR A 45 -0.86 5.04 15.16
N ILE A 46 -0.48 4.95 13.88
CA ILE A 46 -0.05 6.08 13.06
C ILE A 46 -1.14 7.15 13.04
N ALA A 47 -2.38 6.77 12.71
CA ALA A 47 -3.49 7.70 12.61
C ALA A 47 -3.75 8.42 13.94
N VAL A 48 -3.88 7.66 15.04
CA VAL A 48 -4.11 8.20 16.38
C VAL A 48 -2.95 9.11 16.83
N THR A 49 -1.71 8.72 16.53
CA THR A 49 -0.52 9.50 16.89
C THR A 49 -0.52 10.85 16.18
N ILE A 50 -0.73 10.85 14.86
CA ILE A 50 -0.79 12.08 14.06
C ILE A 50 -1.93 12.99 14.56
N ILE A 51 -3.13 12.44 14.76
CA ILE A 51 -4.31 13.20 15.22
C ILE A 51 -4.04 13.84 16.60
N LYS A 52 -3.48 13.07 17.56
CA LYS A 52 -3.12 13.60 18.88
C LYS A 52 -2.09 14.73 18.77
N SER A 53 -1.13 14.60 17.85
CA SER A 53 -0.10 15.61 17.62
C SER A 53 -0.58 16.87 16.91
N TRP A 54 -1.79 16.93 16.35
CA TRP A 54 -2.32 18.15 15.73
C TRP A 54 -2.47 19.33 16.69
N LYS A 55 -2.57 19.06 17.99
CA LYS A 55 -2.63 20.10 19.03
C LYS A 55 -1.24 20.66 19.39
N THR A 56 -0.18 19.91 19.11
CA THR A 56 1.18 20.18 19.65
C THR A 56 2.25 20.31 18.57
N SER A 57 1.95 19.99 17.31
CA SER A 57 2.91 19.99 16.22
C SER A 57 2.29 20.49 14.91
N ASP A 58 2.68 21.70 14.48
CA ASP A 58 2.31 22.25 13.17
C ASP A 58 2.81 21.38 12.01
N TYR A 59 3.92 20.67 12.24
CA TYR A 59 4.48 19.75 11.26
C TYR A 59 3.55 18.55 10.99
N LEU A 60 3.07 17.87 12.04
CA LEU A 60 2.14 16.73 11.89
C LEU A 60 0.70 17.19 11.57
N LYS A 61 0.40 18.48 11.73
CA LYS A 61 -0.84 19.12 11.27
C LYS A 61 -0.85 19.46 9.78
N SER A 62 0.27 19.30 9.08
CA SER A 62 0.34 19.61 7.64
C SER A 62 -0.65 18.81 6.78
N PRO A 63 -1.07 19.35 5.61
CA PRO A 63 -1.91 18.63 4.65
C PRO A 63 -1.37 17.25 4.30
N TYR A 64 -0.05 17.11 4.17
CA TYR A 64 0.59 15.83 3.90
C TYR A 64 0.23 14.77 4.94
N PHE A 65 0.38 15.05 6.24
CA PHE A 65 0.07 14.09 7.29
C PHE A 65 -1.44 13.89 7.49
N LYS A 66 -2.27 14.91 7.19
CA LYS A 66 -3.73 14.73 7.14
C LYS A 66 -4.13 13.68 6.07
N VAL A 67 -3.54 13.73 4.87
CA VAL A 67 -3.77 12.69 3.85
C VAL A 67 -3.25 11.33 4.29
N VAL A 68 -2.10 11.27 4.98
CA VAL A 68 -1.57 10.00 5.54
C VAL A 68 -2.54 9.37 6.56
N VAL A 69 -3.23 10.18 7.37
CA VAL A 69 -4.27 9.70 8.29
C VAL A 69 -5.45 9.11 7.52
N VAL A 70 -5.97 9.82 6.51
CA VAL A 70 -7.06 9.32 5.66
C VAL A 70 -6.64 8.04 4.93
N GLY A 71 -5.42 8.00 4.41
CA GLY A 71 -4.84 6.80 3.79
C GLY A 71 -4.78 5.63 4.76
N SER A 72 -4.37 5.84 6.01
CA SER A 72 -4.31 4.77 7.02
C SER A 72 -5.69 4.20 7.36
N PHE A 73 -6.72 5.04 7.46
CA PHE A 73 -8.10 4.54 7.62
C PHE A 73 -8.58 3.81 6.37
N THR A 74 -8.26 4.34 5.19
CA THR A 74 -8.61 3.72 3.90
C THR A 74 -7.98 2.33 3.80
N ASP A 75 -6.71 2.16 4.16
CA ASP A 75 -6.01 0.87 4.12
C ASP A 75 -6.61 -0.16 5.07
N ILE A 76 -7.03 0.26 6.27
CA ILE A 76 -7.73 -0.60 7.23
C ILE A 76 -9.06 -1.08 6.63
N ILE A 77 -9.88 -0.15 6.12
CA ILE A 77 -11.20 -0.49 5.55
C ILE A 77 -11.03 -1.35 4.30
N ASP A 78 -10.04 -1.04 3.45
CA ASP A 78 -9.72 -1.78 2.23
C ASP A 78 -9.39 -3.23 2.53
N ASN A 79 -8.45 -3.45 3.45
CA ASN A 79 -7.98 -4.78 3.80
C ASN A 79 -9.12 -5.62 4.40
N PHE A 80 -9.92 -5.02 5.29
CA PHE A 80 -11.06 -5.68 5.91
C PHE A 80 -12.13 -6.06 4.88
N ALA A 81 -12.51 -5.11 4.01
CA ALA A 81 -13.52 -5.34 2.99
C ALA A 81 -13.04 -6.32 1.90
N PHE A 82 -11.78 -6.19 1.48
CA PHE A 82 -11.16 -7.08 0.51
C PHE A 82 -11.13 -8.52 1.02
N TYR A 83 -10.64 -8.78 2.24
CA TYR A 83 -10.59 -10.15 2.77
C TYR A 83 -11.97 -10.72 3.05
N THR A 84 -12.90 -9.91 3.54
CA THR A 84 -14.29 -10.38 3.73
C THR A 84 -14.90 -10.80 2.40
N PHE A 85 -14.80 -9.96 1.37
CA PHE A 85 -15.25 -10.30 0.02
C PHE A 85 -14.54 -11.55 -0.52
N PHE A 86 -13.22 -11.60 -0.40
CA PHE A 86 -12.40 -12.70 -0.87
C PHE A 86 -12.74 -14.04 -0.19
N PHE A 87 -13.00 -14.05 1.12
CA PHE A 87 -13.40 -15.29 1.81
C PHE A 87 -14.76 -15.79 1.34
N THR A 88 -15.68 -14.90 0.94
CA THR A 88 -16.95 -15.32 0.36
C THR A 88 -16.84 -15.92 -1.03
N THR A 89 -15.70 -15.77 -1.73
CA THR A 89 -15.52 -16.31 -3.09
C THR A 89 -14.51 -17.43 -3.19
N GLU A 90 -13.40 -17.36 -2.45
CA GLU A 90 -12.22 -18.22 -2.66
C GLU A 90 -11.96 -19.27 -1.57
N LEU A 91 -12.64 -19.18 -0.42
CA LEU A 91 -12.50 -20.17 0.64
C LEU A 91 -13.51 -21.29 0.43
N SER A 92 -13.05 -22.49 0.05
CA SER A 92 -13.91 -23.62 -0.37
C SER A 92 -15.05 -23.91 0.60
N ILE A 93 -14.77 -23.94 1.91
CA ILE A 93 -15.78 -24.21 2.96
C ILE A 93 -16.88 -23.15 2.96
N VAL A 94 -16.52 -21.87 2.79
CA VAL A 94 -17.50 -20.77 2.74
C VAL A 94 -18.27 -20.80 1.43
N ALA A 95 -17.60 -21.09 0.31
CA ALA A 95 -18.25 -21.23 -0.98
C ALA A 95 -19.27 -22.38 -0.99
N GLU A 96 -18.95 -23.51 -0.36
CA GLU A 96 -19.88 -24.63 -0.15
C GLU A 96 -21.08 -24.23 0.69
N TYR A 97 -20.84 -23.63 1.86
CA TYR A 97 -21.90 -23.14 2.72
C TYR A 97 -22.85 -22.18 1.99
N LEU A 98 -22.31 -21.21 1.26
CA LEU A 98 -23.10 -20.23 0.51
C LEU A 98 -23.84 -20.86 -0.66
N ASN A 99 -23.28 -21.87 -1.35
CA ASN A 99 -23.98 -22.56 -2.42
C ASN A 99 -25.25 -23.27 -1.92
N GLU A 100 -25.23 -23.77 -0.70
CA GLU A 100 -26.37 -24.49 -0.09
C GLU A 100 -27.34 -23.57 0.67
N ASN A 101 -26.82 -22.50 1.29
CA ASN A 101 -27.56 -21.70 2.29
C ASN A 101 -27.68 -20.21 1.93
N ALA A 102 -27.18 -19.76 0.76
CA ALA A 102 -27.24 -18.35 0.40
C ALA A 102 -28.67 -17.82 0.40
N ASN A 103 -28.83 -16.64 0.97
CA ASN A 103 -30.09 -15.92 1.06
C ASN A 103 -29.84 -14.43 0.80
N THR A 104 -30.89 -13.63 0.92
CA THR A 104 -30.83 -12.18 0.70
C THR A 104 -29.81 -11.47 1.60
N VAL A 105 -29.65 -11.91 2.86
CA VAL A 105 -28.68 -11.31 3.80
C VAL A 105 -27.26 -11.55 3.30
N HIS A 106 -26.93 -12.78 2.90
CA HIS A 106 -25.62 -13.11 2.33
C HIS A 106 -25.33 -12.30 1.06
N LEU A 107 -26.33 -12.11 0.20
CA LEU A 107 -26.22 -11.30 -1.01
C LEU A 107 -25.93 -9.82 -0.69
N VAL A 108 -26.63 -9.22 0.28
CA VAL A 108 -26.43 -7.82 0.70
C VAL A 108 -25.03 -7.63 1.29
N ILE A 109 -24.57 -8.56 2.13
CA ILE A 109 -23.22 -8.55 2.70
C ILE A 109 -22.18 -8.59 1.57
N TYR A 110 -22.34 -9.51 0.62
CA TYR A 110 -21.45 -9.66 -0.53
C TYR A 110 -21.34 -8.37 -1.36
N ILE A 111 -22.48 -7.78 -1.74
CA ILE A 111 -22.51 -6.54 -2.53
C ILE A 111 -21.85 -5.39 -1.76
N THR A 112 -22.15 -5.27 -0.47
CA THR A 112 -21.62 -4.20 0.39
C THR A 112 -20.09 -4.27 0.46
N PHE A 113 -19.53 -5.42 0.78
CA PHE A 113 -18.07 -5.58 0.87
C PHE A 113 -17.37 -5.48 -0.48
N TYR A 114 -18.02 -5.95 -1.55
CA TYR A 114 -17.52 -5.74 -2.92
C TYR A 114 -17.40 -4.26 -3.25
N ILE A 115 -18.46 -3.48 -3.04
CA ILE A 115 -18.48 -2.04 -3.33
C ILE A 115 -17.48 -1.30 -2.46
N ILE A 116 -17.43 -1.57 -1.15
CA ILE A 116 -16.48 -0.95 -0.22
C ILE A 116 -15.04 -1.24 -0.67
N SER A 117 -14.70 -2.50 -0.98
CA SER A 117 -13.37 -2.87 -1.44
C SER A 117 -12.98 -2.15 -2.75
N LYS A 118 -13.92 -1.97 -3.68
CA LYS A 118 -13.66 -1.19 -4.91
C LYS A 118 -13.49 0.30 -4.62
N TRP A 119 -14.30 0.85 -3.73
CA TRP A 119 -14.22 2.25 -3.35
C TRP A 119 -12.91 2.58 -2.64
N THR A 120 -12.49 1.77 -1.66
CA THR A 120 -11.23 1.96 -0.95
C THR A 120 -10.01 1.78 -1.84
N TYR A 121 -10.06 0.82 -2.78
CA TYR A 121 -9.02 0.65 -3.79
C TYR A 121 -8.84 1.92 -4.64
N ASN A 122 -9.94 2.52 -5.10
CA ASN A 122 -9.88 3.78 -5.85
C ASN A 122 -9.37 4.92 -4.97
N MET A 123 -9.86 5.00 -3.73
CA MET A 123 -9.47 6.00 -2.75
C MET A 123 -7.96 5.98 -2.48
N GLN A 124 -7.34 4.80 -2.37
CA GLN A 124 -5.88 4.67 -2.24
C GLN A 124 -5.14 5.28 -3.45
N ASN A 125 -5.60 5.02 -4.67
CA ASN A 125 -4.98 5.51 -5.91
C ASN A 125 -5.12 7.03 -6.07
N ILE A 126 -6.29 7.58 -5.75
CA ILE A 126 -6.53 9.03 -5.85
C ILE A 126 -5.84 9.76 -4.70
N ASN A 127 -5.79 9.18 -3.49
CA ASN A 127 -4.96 9.69 -2.40
C ASN A 127 -3.48 9.72 -2.79
N TYR A 128 -2.98 8.71 -3.54
CA TYR A 128 -1.61 8.73 -4.04
C TYR A 128 -1.35 9.93 -4.97
N LEU A 129 -2.25 10.22 -5.91
CA LEU A 129 -2.18 11.44 -6.72
C LEU A 129 -2.19 12.69 -5.85
N PHE A 130 -3.09 12.75 -4.87
CA PHE A 130 -3.20 13.91 -4.02
C PHE A 130 -1.91 14.16 -3.21
N ILE A 131 -1.28 13.10 -2.68
CA ILE A 131 0.04 13.19 -2.04
C ILE A 131 1.08 13.69 -3.05
N ALA A 132 1.12 13.14 -4.27
CA ALA A 132 2.07 13.57 -5.31
C ALA A 132 1.90 15.05 -5.66
N ILE A 133 0.67 15.57 -5.75
CA ILE A 133 0.35 16.99 -5.97
C ILE A 133 0.82 17.85 -4.80
N ILE A 134 0.51 17.47 -3.55
CA ILE A 134 0.98 18.20 -2.35
C ILE A 134 2.50 18.29 -2.36
N ARG A 135 3.19 17.20 -2.70
CA ARG A 135 4.65 17.15 -2.77
C ARG A 135 5.20 18.01 -3.90
N PHE A 136 4.61 17.93 -5.08
CA PHE A 136 4.97 18.76 -6.22
C PHE A 136 4.88 20.24 -5.85
N LEU A 137 3.74 20.68 -5.31
CA LEU A 137 3.53 22.07 -4.91
C LEU A 137 4.49 22.50 -3.79
N SER A 138 4.75 21.65 -2.80
CA SER A 138 5.67 21.97 -1.69
C SER A 138 7.13 22.19 -2.14
N ILE A 139 7.55 21.55 -3.23
CA ILE A 139 8.93 21.60 -3.73
C ILE A 139 9.11 22.70 -4.77
N PHE A 140 8.12 22.88 -5.65
CA PHE A 140 8.20 23.87 -6.72
C PHE A 140 7.72 25.26 -6.28
N TYR A 141 6.80 25.34 -5.32
CA TYR A 141 6.15 26.59 -4.90
C TYR A 141 6.00 26.68 -3.37
N SER A 142 7.13 26.79 -2.68
CA SER A 142 7.25 26.56 -1.23
C SER A 142 6.40 27.43 -0.30
N ASN A 143 5.80 28.55 -0.75
CA ASN A 143 5.09 29.49 0.14
C ASN A 143 3.60 29.72 -0.17
N SER A 144 3.20 30.03 -1.42
CA SER A 144 1.80 30.42 -1.70
C SER A 144 0.84 29.23 -1.85
N TYR A 145 1.23 28.21 -2.61
CA TYR A 145 0.33 27.11 -2.95
C TYR A 145 0.17 26.09 -1.82
N TYR A 146 1.18 25.94 -0.97
CA TYR A 146 1.07 25.08 0.21
C TYR A 146 0.05 25.62 1.22
N GLN A 147 -0.01 26.95 1.41
CA GLN A 147 -1.02 27.62 2.23
C GLN A 147 -2.42 27.47 1.62
N TYR A 148 -2.55 27.54 0.29
CA TYR A 148 -3.82 27.29 -0.40
C TYR A 148 -4.37 25.88 -0.12
N ILE A 149 -3.52 24.85 -0.18
CA ILE A 149 -3.92 23.48 0.13
C ILE A 149 -4.37 23.37 1.59
N ASP A 150 -3.63 23.95 2.53
CA ASP A 150 -3.99 23.81 3.95
C ASP A 150 -5.34 24.49 4.27
N LYS A 151 -5.60 25.66 3.67
CA LYS A 151 -6.90 26.35 3.81
C LYS A 151 -8.07 25.58 3.19
N ASN A 152 -7.84 24.93 2.05
CA ASN A 152 -8.89 24.24 1.29
C ASN A 152 -8.86 22.71 1.43
N TYR A 153 -8.12 22.19 2.41
CA TYR A 153 -7.85 20.75 2.53
C TYR A 153 -9.14 19.91 2.58
N GLN A 154 -10.14 20.36 3.33
CA GLN A 154 -11.41 19.65 3.47
C GLN A 154 -12.13 19.50 2.13
N TYR A 155 -12.20 20.57 1.34
CA TYR A 155 -12.83 20.54 0.00
C TYR A 155 -12.08 19.62 -0.96
N LEU A 156 -10.75 19.68 -0.96
CA LEU A 156 -9.92 18.79 -1.79
C LEU A 156 -10.10 17.33 -1.38
N GLN A 157 -10.15 17.04 -0.08
CA GLN A 157 -10.38 15.68 0.42
C GLN A 157 -11.78 15.17 0.08
N MET A 158 -12.81 16.03 0.14
CA MET A 158 -14.15 15.68 -0.31
C MET A 158 -14.21 15.37 -1.80
N LEU A 159 -13.48 16.13 -2.63
CA LEU A 159 -13.36 15.84 -4.06
C LEU A 159 -12.71 14.47 -4.32
N VAL A 160 -11.67 14.12 -3.54
CA VAL A 160 -11.05 12.79 -3.59
C VAL A 160 -12.08 11.69 -3.25
N ILE A 161 -12.88 11.87 -2.19
CA ILE A 161 -13.93 10.92 -1.81
C ILE A 161 -14.96 10.75 -2.93
N VAL A 162 -15.51 11.86 -3.43
CA VAL A 162 -16.55 11.87 -4.47
C VAL A 162 -16.04 11.20 -5.74
N TYR A 163 -14.83 11.53 -6.21
CA TYR A 163 -14.28 10.92 -7.42
C TYR A 163 -14.05 9.40 -7.23
N SER A 164 -13.59 8.98 -6.04
CA SER A 164 -13.38 7.57 -5.70
C SER A 164 -14.67 6.74 -5.73
N SER A 165 -15.82 7.38 -5.49
CA SER A 165 -17.15 6.77 -5.45
C SER A 165 -17.79 6.56 -6.82
N ILE A 166 -17.30 7.18 -7.90
CA ILE A 166 -17.90 7.06 -9.24
C ILE A 166 -17.70 5.65 -9.82
N LEU A 167 -16.44 5.18 -9.85
CA LEU A 167 -16.08 3.90 -10.47
C LEU A 167 -16.74 2.66 -9.84
N PRO A 168 -16.87 2.53 -8.50
CA PRO A 168 -17.56 1.40 -7.89
C PRO A 168 -19.02 1.30 -8.31
N LEU A 169 -19.70 2.43 -8.53
CA LEU A 169 -21.09 2.45 -9.03
C LEU A 169 -21.20 1.93 -10.46
N LEU A 170 -20.15 2.10 -11.27
CA LEU A 170 -20.06 1.59 -12.63
C LEU A 170 -19.60 0.12 -12.72
N SER A 171 -19.27 -0.50 -11.60
CA SER A 171 -18.79 -1.90 -11.53
C SER A 171 -19.95 -2.90 -11.66
N ARG A 172 -19.96 -4.01 -10.90
CA ARG A 172 -21.06 -5.00 -10.94
C ARG A 172 -21.93 -4.97 -9.67
N PRO A 173 -22.67 -3.89 -9.37
CA PRO A 173 -23.43 -3.79 -8.12
C PRO A 173 -24.68 -4.70 -8.12
N TYR A 174 -25.22 -5.04 -9.30
CA TYR A 174 -26.46 -5.80 -9.42
C TYR A 174 -26.18 -7.30 -9.40
N CYS A 175 -26.18 -7.89 -8.21
CA CYS A 175 -26.01 -9.32 -8.00
C CYS A 175 -27.36 -10.01 -7.70
N SER A 176 -27.45 -11.30 -8.04
CA SER A 176 -28.67 -12.11 -7.86
C SER A 176 -28.36 -13.50 -7.33
N LEU A 177 -29.34 -14.08 -6.62
CA LEU A 177 -29.37 -15.49 -6.23
C LEU A 177 -29.61 -16.39 -7.48
N PRO A 178 -29.20 -17.66 -7.43
CA PRO A 178 -28.44 -18.32 -6.37
C PRO A 178 -26.94 -18.03 -6.45
N TYR A 179 -26.24 -18.25 -5.33
CA TYR A 179 -24.78 -18.38 -5.34
C TYR A 179 -24.41 -19.65 -6.10
N ASN A 180 -23.43 -19.59 -7.02
CA ASN A 180 -23.05 -20.75 -7.84
C ASN A 180 -21.53 -20.91 -7.89
N PHE A 181 -21.10 -22.16 -8.06
CA PHE A 181 -19.71 -22.47 -8.36
C PHE A 181 -19.33 -22.09 -9.80
N ASP A 182 -18.06 -21.73 -9.98
CA ASP A 182 -17.48 -21.44 -11.29
C ASP A 182 -16.96 -22.74 -11.95
N TYR A 183 -17.89 -23.62 -12.33
CA TYR A 183 -17.59 -24.96 -12.87
C TYR A 183 -16.70 -24.93 -14.12
N GLU A 184 -16.90 -23.94 -15.00
CA GLU A 184 -16.13 -23.80 -16.24
C GLU A 184 -14.63 -23.56 -15.98
N LYS A 185 -14.29 -23.08 -14.78
CA LYS A 185 -12.93 -22.64 -14.43
C LYS A 185 -12.27 -23.53 -13.38
N GLN A 186 -12.92 -24.62 -12.98
CA GLN A 186 -12.42 -25.54 -11.96
C GLN A 186 -11.03 -26.11 -12.25
N MET A 187 -10.67 -26.24 -13.54
CA MET A 187 -9.34 -26.71 -13.98
C MET A 187 -8.16 -25.83 -13.51
N TYR A 188 -8.43 -24.59 -13.08
CA TYR A 188 -7.43 -23.64 -12.58
C TYR A 188 -7.26 -23.66 -11.05
N PHE A 189 -8.07 -24.45 -10.33
CA PHE A 189 -8.23 -24.36 -8.87
C PHE A 189 -7.74 -25.61 -8.12
N ASN A 190 -7.00 -26.50 -8.80
CA ASN A 190 -6.51 -27.76 -8.22
C ASN A 190 -7.58 -28.55 -7.43
N GLY A 191 -8.82 -28.57 -7.92
CA GLY A 191 -9.95 -29.27 -7.28
C GLY A 191 -10.68 -28.50 -6.18
N GLY A 192 -10.21 -27.33 -5.76
CA GLY A 192 -10.94 -26.48 -4.80
C GLY A 192 -12.20 -25.85 -5.40
N LYS A 193 -13.13 -25.46 -4.52
CA LYS A 193 -14.43 -24.90 -4.91
C LYS A 193 -14.41 -23.39 -4.74
N ARG A 194 -14.74 -22.69 -5.82
CA ARG A 194 -14.86 -21.23 -5.87
C ARG A 194 -16.26 -20.90 -6.35
N GLY A 195 -16.89 -19.90 -5.74
CA GLY A 195 -18.21 -19.45 -6.18
C GLY A 195 -18.37 -17.94 -6.11
N ALA A 196 -19.48 -17.48 -6.67
CA ALA A 196 -19.90 -16.09 -6.60
C ALA A 196 -21.40 -15.97 -6.88
N PHE A 197 -21.98 -14.83 -6.47
CA PHE A 197 -23.29 -14.42 -6.98
C PHE A 197 -23.19 -13.97 -8.44
N LYS A 198 -24.27 -14.14 -9.20
CA LYS A 198 -24.33 -13.65 -10.59
C LYS A 198 -24.53 -12.14 -10.60
N CYS A 199 -23.46 -11.41 -10.91
CA CYS A 199 -23.47 -9.94 -10.93
C CYS A 199 -23.37 -9.37 -12.35
N LYS A 200 -24.16 -8.32 -12.61
CA LYS A 200 -24.22 -7.62 -13.90
C LYS A 200 -23.72 -6.18 -13.76
N TYR A 201 -23.12 -5.66 -14.83
CA TYR A 201 -22.77 -4.24 -14.92
C TYR A 201 -24.02 -3.38 -15.10
N PRO A 202 -24.03 -2.12 -14.63
CA PRO A 202 -25.06 -1.16 -14.98
C PRO A 202 -25.04 -0.92 -16.49
N PHE A 203 -26.19 -0.50 -17.05
CA PHE A 203 -26.32 -0.12 -18.45
C PHE A 203 -25.94 -1.20 -19.48
N GLY A 204 -25.81 -2.47 -19.06
CA GLY A 204 -25.49 -3.58 -19.95
C GLY A 204 -24.03 -3.64 -20.43
N TYR A 205 -23.09 -2.94 -19.76
CA TYR A 205 -21.69 -2.96 -20.17
C TYR A 205 -21.10 -4.37 -20.18
N SER A 206 -20.25 -4.63 -21.16
CA SER A 206 -19.34 -5.76 -21.17
C SER A 206 -18.18 -5.53 -20.19
N ARG A 207 -17.49 -6.61 -19.82
CA ARG A 207 -16.26 -6.54 -19.01
C ARG A 207 -15.17 -5.69 -19.68
N LYS A 208 -15.10 -5.69 -21.02
CA LYS A 208 -14.10 -4.93 -21.78
C LYS A 208 -14.37 -3.44 -21.73
N GLU A 209 -15.63 -3.03 -21.87
CA GLU A 209 -16.03 -1.62 -21.77
C GLU A 209 -15.80 -1.07 -20.37
N TYR A 210 -16.20 -1.81 -19.33
CA TYR A 210 -15.87 -1.42 -17.96
C TYR A 210 -14.36 -1.29 -17.74
N TYR A 211 -13.56 -2.22 -18.28
CA TYR A 211 -12.12 -2.14 -18.17
C TYR A 211 -11.55 -0.89 -18.85
N LEU A 212 -12.05 -0.52 -20.03
CA LEU A 212 -11.65 0.71 -20.70
C LEU A 212 -11.93 1.95 -19.83
N ILE A 213 -13.12 2.04 -19.24
CA ILE A 213 -13.49 3.12 -18.31
C ILE A 213 -12.53 3.13 -17.11
N HIS A 214 -12.24 1.96 -16.55
CA HIS A 214 -11.33 1.81 -15.42
C HIS A 214 -9.90 2.28 -15.75
N VAL A 215 -9.37 1.94 -16.93
CA VAL A 215 -8.07 2.39 -17.40
C VAL A 215 -8.04 3.92 -17.55
N ILE A 216 -9.05 4.49 -18.21
CA ILE A 216 -9.12 5.93 -18.46
C ILE A 216 -9.23 6.71 -17.14
N MET A 217 -10.04 6.25 -16.19
CA MET A 217 -10.30 7.01 -14.97
C MET A 217 -9.27 6.77 -13.85
N LEU A 218 -8.66 5.59 -13.77
CA LEU A 218 -7.81 5.20 -12.63
C LEU A 218 -6.35 4.94 -13.02
N HIS A 219 -6.09 4.19 -14.09
CA HIS A 219 -4.70 3.92 -14.49
C HIS A 219 -4.00 5.21 -14.96
N SER A 220 -4.72 6.10 -15.65
CA SER A 220 -4.20 7.42 -16.00
C SER A 220 -3.73 8.22 -14.78
N ILE A 221 -4.51 8.20 -13.69
CA ILE A 221 -4.20 8.85 -12.41
C ILE A 221 -2.91 8.28 -11.82
N ILE A 222 -2.75 6.95 -11.81
CA ILE A 222 -1.53 6.30 -11.32
C ILE A 222 -0.32 6.75 -12.16
N VAL A 223 -0.44 6.72 -13.49
CA VAL A 223 0.64 7.12 -14.40
C VAL A 223 1.03 8.58 -14.19
N ILE A 224 0.05 9.49 -14.09
CA ILE A 224 0.29 10.91 -13.81
C ILE A 224 1.03 11.08 -12.47
N SER A 225 0.62 10.34 -11.44
CA SER A 225 1.25 10.38 -10.11
C SER A 225 2.71 9.92 -10.14
N ILE A 226 3.01 8.87 -10.91
CA ILE A 226 4.38 8.37 -11.11
C ILE A 226 5.23 9.44 -11.83
N ILE A 227 4.71 10.05 -12.91
CA ILE A 227 5.39 11.12 -13.64
C ILE A 227 5.69 12.31 -12.72
N LEU A 228 4.71 12.77 -11.93
CA LEU A 228 4.91 13.83 -10.94
C LEU A 228 6.01 13.47 -9.93
N THR A 229 6.02 12.23 -9.45
CA THR A 229 7.03 11.73 -8.51
C THR A 229 8.43 11.75 -9.12
N ILE A 230 8.57 11.36 -10.39
CA ILE A 230 9.84 11.41 -11.14
C ILE A 230 10.32 12.86 -11.29
N ILE A 231 9.43 13.78 -11.68
CA ILE A 231 9.74 15.21 -11.80
C ILE A 231 10.23 15.78 -10.46
N ILE A 232 9.56 15.43 -9.37
CA ILE A 232 9.95 15.80 -8.01
C ILE A 232 11.36 15.31 -7.67
N LEU A 233 11.67 14.04 -7.97
CA LEU A 233 12.99 13.46 -7.72
C LEU A 233 14.09 14.21 -8.46
N PHE A 234 13.88 14.54 -9.74
CA PHE A 234 14.83 15.32 -10.52
C PHE A 234 15.07 16.71 -9.93
N LYS A 235 14.00 17.39 -9.49
CA LYS A 235 14.10 18.71 -8.87
C LYS A 235 14.89 18.66 -7.55
N ILE A 236 14.61 17.68 -6.68
CA ILE A 236 15.37 17.50 -5.43
C ILE A 236 16.84 17.19 -5.71
N LYS A 237 17.13 16.34 -6.70
CA LYS A 237 18.51 16.02 -7.10
C LYS A 237 19.25 17.27 -7.59
N LYS A 238 18.59 18.13 -8.36
CA LYS A 238 19.15 19.41 -8.82
C LYS A 238 19.40 20.37 -7.66
N LEU A 239 18.46 20.47 -6.71
CA LEU A 239 18.61 21.34 -5.53
C LEU A 239 19.78 20.91 -4.63
N ASN A 240 19.91 19.61 -4.36
CA ASN A 240 20.99 19.10 -3.49
C ASN A 240 22.38 19.41 -4.05
N LYS A 241 22.59 19.29 -5.37
CA LYS A 241 23.85 19.64 -6.02
C LYS A 241 24.25 21.11 -5.85
N ILE A 242 23.26 22.01 -5.73
CA ILE A 242 23.49 23.45 -5.59
C ILE A 242 23.72 23.82 -4.11
N THR A 243 23.09 23.10 -3.19
CA THR A 243 23.19 23.38 -1.73
C THR A 243 24.42 22.81 -1.06
N ASP A 244 25.17 21.89 -1.69
CA ASP A 244 26.45 21.41 -1.15
C ASP A 244 27.50 22.55 -1.02
N GLU A 245 27.25 23.71 -1.64
CA GLU A 245 28.06 24.93 -1.51
C GLU A 245 27.59 25.90 -0.39
N PHE A 246 26.39 25.72 0.22
CA PHE A 246 25.85 26.69 1.19
C PHE A 246 25.04 26.08 2.36
N SER A 247 25.45 26.47 3.59
CA SER A 247 24.77 26.47 4.91
C SER A 247 24.14 25.16 5.46
N VAL A 248 24.26 24.96 6.78
CA VAL A 248 23.77 23.75 7.49
C VAL A 248 22.22 23.65 7.55
N ASN A 249 21.50 24.77 7.50
CA ASN A 249 20.04 24.80 7.59
C ASN A 249 19.35 24.31 6.31
N THR A 250 19.93 24.59 5.15
CA THR A 250 19.49 24.08 3.83
C THR A 250 19.64 22.56 3.75
N VAL A 251 20.73 22.01 4.29
CA VAL A 251 21.00 20.56 4.34
C VAL A 251 19.95 19.79 5.17
N LYS A 252 19.57 20.30 6.36
CA LYS A 252 18.53 19.68 7.21
C LYS A 252 17.16 19.66 6.54
N LYS A 253 16.80 20.73 5.83
CA LYS A 253 15.55 20.81 5.04
C LYS A 253 15.58 19.82 3.86
N GLY A 254 16.69 19.73 3.13
CA GLY A 254 16.88 18.77 2.03
C GLY A 254 16.72 17.30 2.46
N ALA A 255 17.30 16.92 3.61
CA ALA A 255 17.17 15.55 4.13
C ALA A 255 15.73 15.18 4.51
N LYS A 256 14.93 16.13 5.01
CA LYS A 256 13.50 15.94 5.27
C LYS A 256 12.71 15.73 3.98
N GLU A 257 12.89 16.60 2.98
CA GLU A 257 12.19 16.50 1.70
C GLU A 257 12.56 15.20 0.96
N LYS A 258 13.81 14.76 1.06
CA LYS A 258 14.28 13.48 0.52
C LYS A 258 13.55 12.28 1.14
N ARG A 259 13.35 12.28 2.47
CA ARG A 259 12.63 11.19 3.16
C ARG A 259 11.15 11.12 2.78
N MET A 260 10.44 12.25 2.78
CA MET A 260 9.05 12.29 2.34
C MET A 260 8.89 11.84 0.88
N THR A 261 9.82 12.23 0.02
CA THR A 261 9.78 11.84 -1.39
C THR A 261 10.08 10.35 -1.59
N ARG A 262 10.99 9.76 -0.81
CA ARG A 262 11.25 8.31 -0.84
C ARG A 262 9.99 7.49 -0.57
N TYR A 263 9.13 7.95 0.33
CA TYR A 263 7.85 7.30 0.57
C TYR A 263 6.92 7.38 -0.64
N VAL A 264 6.81 8.54 -1.29
CA VAL A 264 6.01 8.67 -2.52
C VAL A 264 6.56 7.80 -3.65
N VAL A 265 7.88 7.60 -3.72
CA VAL A 265 8.50 6.64 -4.65
C VAL A 265 8.10 5.21 -4.32
N LEU A 266 8.13 4.83 -3.03
CA LEU A 266 7.70 3.50 -2.59
C LEU A 266 6.21 3.26 -2.89
N LEU A 267 5.35 4.26 -2.65
CA LEU A 267 3.96 4.24 -3.09
C LEU A 267 3.87 4.04 -4.61
N GLY A 268 4.66 4.76 -5.40
CA GLY A 268 4.69 4.64 -6.86
C GLY A 268 5.09 3.26 -7.36
N ILE A 269 6.09 2.63 -6.74
CA ILE A 269 6.49 1.24 -7.06
C ILE A 269 5.32 0.29 -6.84
N VAL A 270 4.58 0.45 -5.73
CA VAL A 270 3.47 -0.46 -5.46
C VAL A 270 2.25 -0.19 -6.33
N GLN A 271 1.94 1.07 -6.63
CA GLN A 271 0.88 1.34 -7.61
C GLN A 271 1.25 0.85 -9.00
N LEU A 272 2.53 0.84 -9.37
CA LEU A 272 2.99 0.20 -10.60
C LEU A 272 2.77 -1.32 -10.60
N ILE A 273 3.11 -2.00 -9.50
CA ILE A 273 2.86 -3.45 -9.36
C ILE A 273 1.35 -3.74 -9.48
N ARG A 274 0.50 -2.96 -8.81
CA ARG A 274 -0.96 -3.09 -8.88
C ARG A 274 -1.51 -2.84 -10.29
N LEU A 275 -0.98 -1.83 -10.99
CA LEU A 275 -1.34 -1.54 -12.37
C LEU A 275 -0.98 -2.71 -13.30
N ILE A 276 0.18 -3.34 -13.11
CA ILE A 276 0.57 -4.56 -13.84
C ILE A 276 -0.40 -5.70 -13.53
N GLN A 277 -0.73 -5.92 -12.26
CA GLN A 277 -1.69 -6.97 -11.85
C GLN A 277 -3.06 -6.76 -12.49
N ASP A 278 -3.58 -5.54 -12.48
CA ASP A 278 -4.86 -5.22 -13.10
C ASP A 278 -4.81 -5.42 -14.62
N HIS A 279 -3.72 -5.03 -15.28
CA HIS A 279 -3.53 -5.32 -16.70
C HIS A 279 -3.55 -6.83 -16.98
N CYS A 280 -2.78 -7.63 -16.23
CA CYS A 280 -2.79 -9.08 -16.39
C CYS A 280 -4.18 -9.70 -16.12
N TYR A 281 -4.95 -9.12 -15.20
CA TYR A 281 -6.28 -9.60 -14.85
C TYR A 281 -7.33 -9.31 -15.94
N TYR A 282 -7.30 -8.11 -16.54
CA TYR A 282 -8.32 -7.67 -17.49
C TYR A 282 -7.95 -7.87 -18.96
N ALA A 283 -6.66 -7.86 -19.32
CA ALA A 283 -6.22 -8.05 -20.72
C ALA A 283 -6.52 -9.45 -21.27
N ASN A 284 -6.95 -10.39 -20.40
CA ASN A 284 -7.30 -11.77 -20.76
C ASN A 284 -6.22 -12.46 -21.60
N VAL A 285 -4.96 -12.33 -21.18
CA VAL A 285 -3.82 -12.95 -21.86
C VAL A 285 -3.99 -14.47 -21.81
N LYS A 286 -4.07 -15.10 -22.98
CA LYS A 286 -4.18 -16.56 -23.12
C LYS A 286 -2.88 -17.13 -23.66
N ILE A 287 -2.31 -18.11 -22.98
CA ILE A 287 -1.16 -18.87 -23.48
C ILE A 287 -1.69 -19.87 -24.52
N ASN A 288 -1.02 -19.96 -25.67
CA ASN A 288 -1.42 -20.82 -26.79
C ASN A 288 -2.87 -20.59 -27.28
N GLY A 289 -3.45 -19.41 -27.03
CA GLY A 289 -4.80 -19.03 -27.47
C GLY A 289 -5.96 -19.53 -26.59
N TYR A 290 -5.72 -20.41 -25.61
CA TYR A 290 -6.78 -20.97 -24.76
C TYR A 290 -6.51 -20.93 -23.24
N ASP A 291 -5.25 -20.97 -22.80
CA ASP A 291 -4.91 -21.12 -21.38
C ASP A 291 -4.92 -19.76 -20.63
N GLU A 292 -5.90 -19.57 -19.74
CA GLU A 292 -6.07 -18.38 -18.89
C GLU A 292 -5.26 -18.42 -17.57
N SER A 293 -4.27 -19.32 -17.44
CA SER A 293 -3.49 -19.54 -16.21
C SER A 293 -2.90 -18.26 -15.61
N ILE A 294 -2.40 -17.33 -16.43
CA ILE A 294 -1.81 -16.06 -15.94
C ILE A 294 -2.81 -15.29 -15.07
N ARG A 295 -4.07 -15.22 -15.50
CA ARG A 295 -5.13 -14.52 -14.78
C ARG A 295 -5.34 -15.13 -13.40
N TYR A 296 -5.32 -16.46 -13.30
CA TYR A 296 -5.57 -17.18 -12.07
C TYR A 296 -4.37 -17.20 -11.13
N ILE A 297 -3.15 -17.25 -11.66
CA ILE A 297 -1.92 -17.06 -10.89
C ILE A 297 -1.91 -15.67 -10.24
N VAL A 298 -2.23 -14.62 -11.00
CA VAL A 298 -2.32 -13.25 -10.48
C VAL A 298 -3.42 -13.16 -9.41
N PHE A 299 -4.54 -13.86 -9.62
CA PHE A 299 -5.62 -13.92 -8.64
C PHE A 299 -5.20 -14.64 -7.35
N GLY A 300 -4.46 -15.74 -7.46
CA GLY A 300 -3.85 -16.49 -6.34
C GLY A 300 -2.85 -15.66 -5.53
N LEU A 301 -2.04 -14.83 -6.21
CA LEU A 301 -1.04 -13.97 -5.57
C LEU A 301 -1.63 -12.73 -4.90
N LYS A 302 -2.80 -12.28 -5.35
CA LYS A 302 -3.42 -11.02 -4.92
C LYS A 302 -3.54 -10.85 -3.40
N PRO A 303 -4.10 -11.79 -2.62
CA PRO A 303 -4.24 -11.60 -1.18
C PRO A 303 -2.90 -11.51 -0.44
N PHE A 304 -1.86 -12.20 -0.89
CA PHE A 304 -0.53 -12.09 -0.29
C PHE A 304 0.07 -10.71 -0.52
N ILE A 305 -0.05 -10.20 -1.75
CA ILE A 305 0.44 -8.88 -2.14
C ILE A 305 -0.33 -7.80 -1.38
N CYS A 306 -1.65 -7.95 -1.19
CA CYS A 306 -2.45 -7.03 -0.37
C CYS A 306 -2.00 -6.98 1.09
N ALA A 307 -1.81 -8.14 1.75
CA ALA A 307 -1.34 -8.20 3.14
C ALA A 307 0.06 -7.59 3.30
N LEU A 308 1.00 -8.02 2.45
CA LEU A 308 2.38 -7.53 2.47
C LEU A 308 2.43 -6.03 2.21
N TRP A 309 1.62 -5.54 1.28
CA TRP A 309 1.56 -4.12 0.96
C TRP A 309 1.10 -3.30 2.15
N MET A 310 0.01 -3.69 2.80
CA MET A 310 -0.51 -2.98 3.96
C MET A 310 0.59 -2.84 5.04
N PHE A 311 1.34 -3.92 5.26
CA PHE A 311 2.45 -3.94 6.21
C PHE A 311 3.58 -3.00 5.79
N VAL A 312 4.05 -3.14 4.55
CA VAL A 312 5.13 -2.30 4.00
C VAL A 312 4.74 -0.83 4.00
N ASN A 313 3.48 -0.49 3.70
CA ASN A 313 2.99 0.89 3.73
C ASN A 313 3.03 1.46 5.15
N ALA A 314 2.49 0.74 6.14
CA ALA A 314 2.50 1.16 7.55
C ALA A 314 3.94 1.40 8.06
N VAL A 315 4.83 0.43 7.81
CA VAL A 315 6.25 0.52 8.17
C VAL A 315 6.89 1.72 7.48
N SER A 316 6.65 1.89 6.18
CA SER A 316 7.21 3.01 5.41
C SER A 316 6.78 4.35 5.98
N ILE A 317 5.51 4.50 6.37
CA ILE A 317 4.99 5.72 6.99
C ILE A 317 5.73 6.08 8.27
N ILE A 318 5.96 5.10 9.14
CA ILE A 318 6.71 5.29 10.39
C ILE A 318 8.11 5.82 10.10
N PHE A 319 8.77 5.30 9.07
CA PHE A 319 10.13 5.72 8.69
C PHE A 319 10.20 7.04 7.89
N ILE A 320 9.08 7.63 7.45
CA ILE A 320 9.06 8.94 6.77
C ILE A 320 9.64 10.04 7.66
N SER A 321 9.25 10.05 8.93
CA SER A 321 9.55 11.15 9.84
C SER A 321 10.07 10.64 11.16
N LYS A 322 11.22 11.18 11.59
CA LYS A 322 11.77 10.91 12.92
C LYS A 322 10.76 11.29 14.01
N THR A 323 10.11 12.44 13.87
CA THR A 323 9.09 12.91 14.82
C THR A 323 7.92 11.93 14.93
N LEU A 324 7.43 11.41 13.79
CA LEU A 324 6.36 10.42 13.80
C LEU A 324 6.83 9.10 14.41
N LYS A 325 8.00 8.61 14.00
CA LYS A 325 8.60 7.37 14.53
C LYS A 325 8.73 7.42 16.05
N ASP A 326 9.36 8.47 16.58
CA ASP A 326 9.61 8.62 18.01
C ASP A 326 8.28 8.72 18.79
N ALA A 327 7.27 9.40 18.22
CA ALA A 327 5.94 9.49 18.81
C ALA A 327 5.19 8.14 18.80
N VAL A 328 5.28 7.38 17.71
CA VAL A 328 4.68 6.04 17.58
C VAL A 328 5.35 5.06 18.54
N PHE A 329 6.68 5.07 18.63
CA PHE A 329 7.44 4.19 19.51
C PHE A 329 7.13 4.45 20.99
N LYS A 330 7.03 5.73 21.37
CA LYS A 330 6.57 6.14 22.69
C LYS A 330 5.14 5.68 22.97
N ASN A 331 4.22 5.85 22.02
CA ASN A 331 2.81 5.46 22.17
C ASN A 331 2.63 3.94 22.30
N LEU A 332 3.40 3.15 21.54
CA LEU A 332 3.38 1.68 21.63
C LEU A 332 4.21 1.13 22.78
N LYS A 333 4.90 2.00 23.54
CA LYS A 333 5.88 1.60 24.57
C LYS A 333 6.94 0.63 24.02
N LEU A 334 7.25 0.71 22.73
CA LEU A 334 8.25 -0.15 22.08
C LEU A 334 9.65 0.12 22.63
N ASP A 335 9.93 1.34 23.08
CA ASP A 335 11.20 1.68 23.71
C ASP A 335 11.44 0.85 24.98
N ILE A 336 10.38 0.60 25.76
CA ILE A 336 10.43 -0.23 26.97
C ILE A 336 10.60 -1.70 26.61
N ALA A 337 9.87 -2.18 25.61
CA ALA A 337 9.97 -3.57 25.14
C ALA A 337 11.36 -3.85 24.55
N TYR A 338 11.89 -2.94 23.73
CA TYR A 338 13.23 -3.02 23.16
C TYR A 338 14.29 -3.01 24.25
N MET A 339 14.21 -2.08 25.21
CA MET A 339 15.14 -2.08 26.34
C MET A 339 15.05 -3.39 27.14
N LYS A 340 13.87 -3.96 27.39
CA LYS A 340 13.74 -5.25 28.09
C LYS A 340 14.28 -6.44 27.29
N LEU A 341 14.11 -6.45 25.98
CA LEU A 341 14.57 -7.54 25.11
C LEU A 341 16.09 -7.51 24.88
N PHE A 342 16.70 -6.32 24.89
CA PHE A 342 18.11 -6.12 24.56
C PHE A 342 18.96 -5.60 25.74
N SER A 343 18.40 -5.42 26.94
CA SER A 343 19.15 -5.01 28.15
C SER A 343 20.22 -6.00 28.57
N GLY A 344 20.09 -7.28 28.20
CA GLY A 344 21.12 -8.29 28.47
C GLY A 344 22.36 -8.20 27.57
N ASN A 345 22.26 -7.50 26.43
CA ASN A 345 23.32 -7.42 25.41
C ASN A 345 23.79 -5.98 25.13
N MET A 346 23.43 -5.00 25.98
CA MET A 346 24.10 -3.71 25.95
C MET A 346 25.55 -3.93 26.41
N VAL A 347 26.44 -4.16 25.43
CA VAL A 347 27.88 -3.95 25.59
C VAL A 347 28.00 -2.54 26.14
N THR A 348 28.32 -2.44 27.42
CA THR A 348 28.75 -1.20 28.07
C THR A 348 29.76 -0.58 27.13
N SER A 349 29.40 0.55 26.53
CA SER A 349 30.37 1.38 25.81
C SER A 349 31.50 1.61 26.79
N ILE A 350 32.65 0.98 26.54
CA ILE A 350 33.87 1.18 27.32
C ILE A 350 34.04 2.69 27.38
N SER A 351 33.85 3.25 28.57
CA SER A 351 34.13 4.64 28.85
C SER A 351 35.59 4.84 28.48
N TYR A 352 35.85 5.52 27.37
CA TYR A 352 37.17 6.04 27.08
C TYR A 352 37.54 6.95 28.25
N ASN A 353 38.42 6.45 29.11
CA ASN A 353 38.98 7.17 30.23
C ASN A 353 39.77 8.36 29.65
N PRO A 354 39.40 9.62 29.94
CA PRO A 354 40.09 10.78 29.36
C PRO A 354 41.45 11.06 30.03
N ASN A 355 41.91 10.22 30.96
CA ASN A 355 43.16 10.41 31.70
C ASN A 355 44.40 9.81 31.01
N ILE A 356 44.51 9.91 29.68
CA ILE A 356 45.82 9.82 29.01
C ILE A 356 46.17 11.23 28.57
N ILE A 357 46.83 11.94 29.48
CA ILE A 357 47.60 13.15 29.20
C ILE A 357 48.68 12.72 28.21
N GLN A 358 48.51 13.08 26.93
CA GLN A 358 49.61 13.08 25.98
C GLN A 358 50.50 14.28 26.32
N ASP A 359 51.67 13.98 26.89
CA ASP A 359 52.80 14.90 26.99
C ASP A 359 53.18 15.40 25.59
N MET A 360 52.68 16.58 25.22
CA MET A 360 53.23 17.38 24.13
C MET A 360 54.24 18.37 24.71
N ASN A 361 55.44 17.88 24.98
CA ASN A 361 56.62 18.71 25.16
C ASN A 361 57.82 18.04 24.49
N HIS A 362 58.02 18.33 23.20
CA HIS A 362 59.37 18.28 22.64
C HIS A 362 59.58 19.37 21.58
N GLU A 363 60.32 20.39 22.01
CA GLU A 363 61.37 21.10 21.26
C GLU A 363 61.02 21.81 19.94
N LYS A 364 60.75 23.11 20.09
CA LYS A 364 61.25 24.13 19.15
C LYS A 364 62.69 24.47 19.49
N LYS A 365 63.63 24.25 18.56
CA LYS A 365 64.65 25.21 18.08
C LYS A 365 65.71 24.51 17.22
N LYS A 366 65.76 24.83 15.93
CA LYS A 366 67.04 25.05 15.24
C LYS A 366 66.88 26.14 14.17
N LYS A 367 67.77 27.13 14.29
CA LYS A 367 68.01 28.27 13.41
C LYS A 367 68.36 27.78 11.99
N ILE A 368 67.86 28.48 10.98
CA ILE A 368 68.54 28.63 9.70
C ILE A 368 68.90 30.11 9.58
N ILE A 369 70.20 30.36 9.43
CA ILE A 369 70.82 31.64 9.07
C ILE A 369 70.87 31.66 7.53
N ILE A 370 70.77 32.87 6.96
CA ILE A 370 70.83 33.25 5.54
C ILE A 370 71.84 32.42 4.74
#